data_AF-A0A8C0GZU8-F1
#
_entry.id   AF-A0A8C0GZU8-F1
#
_cell.length_a   1.000
_cell.length_b   1.000
_cell.length_c   1.000
_cell.angle_alpha   90.00
_cell.angle_beta   90.00
_cell.angle_gamma   90.00
#
_symmetry.space_group_name_H-M   'P 1'
#
loop_
_entity.id
_entity.type
_entity.pdbx_description
1 polymer ?
#
loop_
_entity_poly.entity_id
_entity_poly.type
_entity_poly.pdbx_seq_one_letter_code
_entity_poly.pdbx_strand_id
1 'polypeptide(L)'
;MLLAPPGAKRQPPAPSAGETQRRSLPIFQARGPLLSQLRSLDRAILIGETGSGKTTQIPQYLYEAGIGRQGIIAVTQPRRVAAISLATRVSDEKKTELGKLVGYTVRFEDFTSDETRIKFLTDGMLLREAIGDPLLPNCVMKTHPMGGVLVMFDFSSLNAFP
;
A
#
# COMPACT_ATOMS: atom_id res chain seq x y z
N MET A 1 46.29 -7.86 24.42
CA MET A 1 45.31 -6.76 24.32
C MET A 1 45.74 -5.85 23.17
N LEU A 2 45.13 -5.98 21.98
CA LEU A 2 45.30 -5.02 20.88
C LEU A 2 44.00 -4.21 20.79
N LEU A 3 44.07 -2.89 20.99
CA LEU A 3 42.95 -1.97 20.86
C LEU A 3 42.60 -1.77 19.38
N ALA A 4 41.34 -2.02 19.01
CA ALA A 4 40.79 -1.65 17.70
C ALA A 4 40.56 -0.13 17.63
N PRO A 5 40.77 0.52 16.47
CA PRO A 5 40.57 1.96 16.32
C PRO A 5 39.07 2.33 16.32
N PRO A 6 38.66 3.45 16.95
CA PRO A 6 37.27 3.89 16.95
C PRO A 6 36.95 4.70 15.68
N GLY A 7 35.75 4.51 15.13
CA GLY A 7 35.11 5.54 14.29
C GLY A 7 34.98 5.26 12.79
N ALA A 8 34.66 4.04 12.37
CA ALA A 8 34.07 3.84 11.04
C ALA A 8 32.61 4.34 11.08
N LYS A 9 32.36 5.59 10.64
CA LYS A 9 31.00 6.05 10.33
C LYS A 9 30.43 5.09 9.29
N ARG A 10 29.48 4.23 9.68
CA ARG A 10 28.74 3.36 8.76
C ARG A 10 28.00 4.28 7.79
N GLN A 11 28.57 4.45 6.60
CA GLN A 11 27.88 5.08 5.48
C GLN A 11 26.62 4.23 5.22
N PRO A 12 25.42 4.83 5.14
CA PRO A 12 24.23 4.05 4.82
C PRO A 12 24.46 3.36 3.46
N PRO A 13 24.03 2.10 3.31
CA PRO A 13 24.21 1.38 2.05
C PRO A 13 23.62 2.19 0.90
N ALA A 14 24.29 2.18 -0.25
CA ALA A 14 23.80 2.82 -1.45
C ALA A 14 22.36 2.32 -1.76
N PRO A 15 21.44 3.20 -2.18
CA PRO A 15 20.08 2.80 -2.47
C PRO A 15 20.08 1.73 -3.56
N SER A 16 19.37 0.64 -3.30
CA SER A 16 19.14 -0.42 -4.27
C SER A 16 18.41 0.12 -5.52
N ALA A 17 18.53 -0.55 -6.67
CA ALA A 17 17.92 -0.09 -7.93
C ALA A 17 16.40 0.21 -7.80
N GLY A 18 15.67 -0.59 -7.02
CA GLY A 18 14.25 -0.35 -6.75
C GLY A 18 13.97 0.90 -5.89
N GLU A 19 14.87 1.25 -4.97
CA GLU A 19 14.73 2.49 -4.18
C GLU A 19 15.00 3.74 -5.01
N THR A 20 15.95 3.67 -5.96
CA THR A 20 16.21 4.77 -6.89
C THR A 20 14.99 5.03 -7.80
N GLN A 21 14.36 3.97 -8.31
CA GLN A 21 13.14 4.08 -9.10
C GLN A 21 11.97 4.64 -8.28
N ARG A 22 11.81 4.26 -7.01
CA ARG A 22 10.76 4.84 -6.16
C ARG A 22 10.95 6.33 -5.94
N ARG A 23 12.19 6.77 -5.72
CA ARG A 23 12.53 8.18 -5.48
C ARG A 23 12.29 9.07 -6.70
N SER A 24 12.31 8.51 -7.91
CA SER A 24 12.01 9.25 -9.15
C SER A 24 10.52 9.40 -9.44
N LEU A 25 9.63 8.67 -8.75
CA LEU A 25 8.19 8.76 -8.97
C LEU A 25 7.65 10.11 -8.46
N PRO A 26 6.75 10.78 -9.21
CA PRO A 26 6.15 12.06 -8.79
C PRO A 26 5.52 12.03 -7.39
N ILE A 27 4.90 10.90 -7.01
CA ILE A 27 4.27 10.74 -5.69
C ILE A 27 5.27 10.77 -4.53
N PHE A 28 6.55 10.51 -4.79
CA PHE A 28 7.59 10.55 -3.76
C PHE A 28 7.81 11.97 -3.22
N GLN A 29 7.84 12.97 -4.11
CA GLN A 29 8.01 14.37 -3.71
C GLN A 29 6.79 14.87 -2.91
N ALA A 30 5.59 14.39 -3.25
CA ALA A 30 4.35 14.75 -2.58
C ALA A 30 4.11 13.97 -1.26
N ARG A 31 4.98 13.02 -0.87
CA ARG A 31 4.77 12.10 0.26
C ARG A 31 4.47 12.82 1.58
N GLY A 32 5.29 13.83 1.93
CA GLY A 32 5.16 14.55 3.20
C GLY A 32 3.81 15.28 3.32
N PRO A 33 3.51 16.21 2.39
CA PRO A 33 2.23 16.90 2.33
C PRO A 33 1.04 15.93 2.29
N LEU A 34 1.12 14.88 1.47
CA LEU A 34 0.08 13.85 1.37
C LEU A 34 -0.21 13.21 2.73
N LEU A 35 0.80 12.68 3.41
CA LEU A 35 0.61 12.03 4.71
C LEU A 35 0.10 12.99 5.78
N SER A 36 0.50 14.26 5.74
CA SER A 36 0.01 15.27 6.67
C SER A 36 -1.49 15.54 6.50
N GLN A 37 -1.97 15.67 5.24
CA GLN A 37 -3.38 15.88 4.94
C GLN A 37 -4.22 14.63 5.21
N LEU A 38 -3.71 13.45 4.85
CA LEU A 38 -4.40 12.18 5.11
C LEU A 38 -4.58 11.89 6.62
N ARG A 39 -3.79 12.50 7.51
CA ARG A 39 -4.03 12.38 8.96
C ARG A 39 -5.25 13.16 9.46
N SER A 40 -5.59 14.27 8.80
CA SER A 40 -6.70 15.14 9.22
C SER A 40 -7.99 14.89 8.44
N LEU A 41 -7.91 14.19 7.30
CA LEU A 41 -9.04 13.92 6.43
C LEU A 41 -9.63 12.52 6.68
N ASP A 42 -10.96 12.44 6.68
CA ASP A 42 -11.66 11.15 6.71
C ASP A 42 -11.71 10.49 5.33
N ARG A 43 -11.68 11.28 4.25
CA ARG A 43 -11.79 10.82 2.87
C ARG A 43 -11.00 11.77 1.99
N ALA A 44 -10.28 11.23 1.00
CA ALA A 44 -9.53 12.03 0.04
C ALA A 44 -9.62 11.43 -1.36
N ILE A 45 -9.78 12.29 -2.36
CA ILE A 45 -9.65 11.92 -3.77
C ILE A 45 -8.25 12.34 -4.21
N LEU A 46 -7.46 11.37 -4.67
CA LEU A 46 -6.10 11.61 -5.14
C LEU A 46 -6.05 11.50 -6.65
N ILE A 47 -5.80 12.62 -7.31
CA ILE A 47 -5.69 12.70 -8.77
C ILE A 47 -4.21 12.75 -9.14
N GLY A 48 -3.84 12.00 -10.17
CA GLY A 48 -2.52 12.08 -10.78
C GLY A 48 -2.42 11.16 -11.98
N GLU A 49 -1.41 11.35 -12.82
CA GLU A 49 -1.24 10.58 -14.06
C GLU A 49 -0.93 9.09 -13.82
N THR A 50 -1.23 8.25 -14.81
CA THR A 50 -0.81 6.84 -14.81
C THR A 50 0.71 6.74 -14.73
N GLY A 51 1.22 5.77 -13.97
CA GLY A 51 2.67 5.64 -13.75
C GLY A 51 3.23 6.57 -12.67
N SER A 52 2.43 7.47 -12.08
CA SER A 52 2.91 8.36 -11.00
C SER A 52 3.23 7.65 -9.68
N GLY A 53 2.90 6.35 -9.56
CA GLY A 53 3.18 5.54 -8.38
C GLY A 53 2.07 5.49 -7.35
N LYS A 54 0.87 6.01 -7.66
CA LYS A 54 -0.26 6.08 -6.72
C LYS A 54 -0.59 4.73 -6.06
N THR A 55 -0.98 3.75 -6.87
CA THR A 55 -1.47 2.45 -6.40
C THR A 55 -0.38 1.60 -5.75
N THR A 56 0.89 1.80 -6.12
CA THR A 56 2.01 1.03 -5.54
C THR A 56 2.57 1.69 -4.29
N GLN A 57 2.75 3.02 -4.25
CA GLN A 57 3.48 3.69 -3.18
C GLN A 57 2.61 4.19 -2.04
N ILE A 58 1.39 4.68 -2.31
CA ILE A 58 0.53 5.26 -1.27
C ILE A 58 0.19 4.23 -0.18
N PRO A 59 -0.21 2.98 -0.47
CA PRO A 59 -0.48 1.98 0.56
C PRO A 59 0.75 1.74 1.45
N GLN A 60 1.94 1.76 0.86
CA GLN A 60 3.19 1.59 1.58
C GLN A 60 3.51 2.79 2.47
N TYR A 61 3.26 4.01 2.01
CA TYR A 61 3.45 5.22 2.80
C TYR A 61 2.47 5.29 3.96
N LEU A 62 1.21 4.91 3.76
CA LEU A 62 0.21 4.80 4.82
C LEU A 62 0.67 3.82 5.90
N TYR A 63 1.09 2.62 5.49
CA TYR A 63 1.63 1.60 6.39
C TYR A 63 2.85 2.09 7.17
N GLU A 64 3.84 2.68 6.49
CA GLU A 64 5.07 3.22 7.11
C GLU A 64 4.77 4.38 8.08
N ALA A 65 3.78 5.21 7.77
CA ALA A 65 3.35 6.32 8.61
C ALA A 65 2.52 5.89 9.83
N GLY A 66 2.20 4.59 9.93
CA GLY A 66 1.34 4.03 10.97
C GLY A 66 -0.15 4.33 10.78
N ILE A 67 -0.55 4.83 9.61
CA ILE A 67 -1.95 5.09 9.28
C ILE A 67 -2.60 3.76 8.93
N GLY A 68 -3.69 3.40 9.62
CA GLY A 68 -4.35 2.11 9.43
C GLY A 68 -3.68 0.94 10.17
N ARG A 69 -2.82 1.21 11.17
CA ARG A 69 -2.14 0.17 11.99
C ARG A 69 -3.08 -0.83 12.69
N GLN A 70 -4.31 -0.42 12.97
CA GLN A 70 -5.30 -1.24 13.67
C GLN A 70 -6.05 -2.21 12.75
N GLY A 71 -5.82 -2.16 11.43
CA GLY A 71 -6.46 -3.07 10.48
C GLY A 71 -5.61 -3.31 9.23
N ILE A 72 -6.27 -3.64 8.12
CA ILE A 72 -5.65 -3.90 6.82
C ILE A 72 -5.88 -2.72 5.85
N ILE A 73 -4.82 -2.17 5.26
CA ILE A 73 -4.95 -1.21 4.16
C ILE A 73 -5.42 -1.97 2.91
N ALA A 74 -6.69 -1.79 2.56
CA ALA A 74 -7.33 -2.43 1.41
C ALA A 74 -7.20 -1.55 0.16
N VAL A 75 -6.73 -2.13 -0.94
CA VAL A 75 -6.57 -1.46 -2.24
C VAL A 75 -7.36 -2.24 -3.28
N THR A 76 -8.45 -1.65 -3.77
CA THR A 76 -9.31 -2.35 -4.72
C THR A 76 -8.79 -2.18 -6.14
N GLN A 77 -9.00 -3.18 -6.97
CA GLN A 77 -8.72 -3.16 -8.41
C GLN A 77 -9.87 -3.82 -9.17
N PRO A 78 -10.35 -3.23 -10.27
CA PRO A 78 -11.45 -3.82 -11.04
C PRO A 78 -11.05 -5.12 -11.75
N ARG A 79 -9.75 -5.33 -11.97
CA ARG A 79 -9.20 -6.49 -12.69
C ARG A 79 -8.40 -7.39 -11.76
N ARG A 80 -8.68 -8.69 -11.80
CA ARG A 80 -7.94 -9.72 -11.04
C ARG A 80 -6.44 -9.68 -11.29
N VAL A 81 -6.03 -9.61 -12.55
CA VAL A 81 -4.60 -9.57 -12.94
C VAL A 81 -3.89 -8.34 -12.35
N ALA A 82 -4.58 -7.20 -12.26
CA ALA A 82 -4.02 -5.99 -11.65
C ALA A 82 -3.83 -6.15 -10.14
N ALA A 83 -4.81 -6.71 -9.42
CA ALA A 83 -4.70 -6.96 -7.97
C ALA A 83 -3.51 -7.87 -7.64
N ILE A 84 -3.38 -8.99 -8.36
CA ILE A 84 -2.29 -9.96 -8.16
C ILE A 84 -0.94 -9.32 -8.50
N SER A 85 -0.82 -8.70 -9.69
CA SER A 85 0.44 -8.08 -10.13
C SER A 85 0.91 -6.97 -9.20
N LEU A 86 -0.01 -6.14 -8.69
CA LEU A 86 0.33 -5.08 -7.73
C LEU A 86 0.74 -5.65 -6.38
N ALA A 87 0.07 -6.68 -5.87
CA ALA A 87 0.46 -7.33 -4.62
C ALA A 87 1.86 -7.94 -4.71
N THR A 88 2.14 -8.70 -5.78
CA THR A 88 3.46 -9.30 -6.05
C THR A 88 4.53 -8.22 -6.18
N ARG A 89 4.25 -7.17 -6.99
CA ARG A 89 5.19 -6.07 -7.14
C ARG A 89 5.51 -5.44 -5.80
N VAL A 90 4.49 -5.09 -5.01
CA VAL A 90 4.65 -4.39 -3.72
C VAL A 90 5.30 -5.28 -2.66
N SER A 91 5.07 -6.60 -2.67
CA SER A 91 5.76 -7.54 -1.79
C SER A 91 7.27 -7.57 -2.06
N ASP A 92 7.67 -7.64 -3.33
CA ASP A 92 9.08 -7.63 -3.75
C ASP A 92 9.76 -6.32 -3.33
N GLU A 93 9.05 -5.23 -3.58
CA GLU A 93 9.44 -3.86 -3.25
C GLU A 93 9.62 -3.64 -1.73
N LYS A 94 8.85 -4.37 -0.90
CA LYS A 94 8.98 -4.42 0.56
C LYS A 94 9.92 -5.51 1.06
N LYS A 95 10.49 -6.33 0.18
CA LYS A 95 11.32 -7.50 0.51
C LYS A 95 10.62 -8.45 1.49
N THR A 96 9.32 -8.65 1.29
CA THR A 96 8.49 -9.59 2.04
C THR A 96 7.99 -10.69 1.13
N GLU A 97 7.76 -11.87 1.69
CA GLU A 97 7.02 -12.92 0.99
C GLU A 97 5.58 -12.46 0.75
N LEU A 98 5.04 -12.78 -0.44
CA LEU A 98 3.64 -12.54 -0.77
C LEU A 98 2.75 -13.38 0.15
N GLY A 99 1.69 -12.78 0.68
CA GLY A 99 0.81 -13.39 1.68
C GLY A 99 1.20 -13.11 3.13
N LYS A 100 2.42 -12.61 3.40
CA LYS A 100 2.80 -12.08 4.72
C LYS A 100 2.33 -10.64 4.86
N LEU A 101 3.24 -9.67 4.91
CA LEU A 101 2.90 -8.25 5.08
C LEU A 101 1.99 -7.71 3.96
N VAL A 102 2.21 -8.17 2.73
CA VAL A 102 1.47 -7.76 1.53
C VAL A 102 0.81 -9.00 0.94
N GLY A 103 -0.49 -8.95 0.64
CA GLY A 103 -1.24 -10.07 0.09
C GLY A 103 -2.34 -9.63 -0.87
N TYR A 104 -3.07 -10.59 -1.42
CA TYR A 104 -4.22 -10.30 -2.28
C TYR A 104 -5.40 -11.24 -2.05
N THR A 105 -6.60 -10.76 -2.36
CA THR A 105 -7.82 -11.58 -2.34
C THR A 105 -8.63 -11.30 -3.62
N VAL A 106 -8.80 -12.32 -4.45
CA VAL A 106 -9.58 -12.26 -5.69
C VAL A 106 -10.56 -13.44 -5.71
N ARG A 107 -11.46 -13.48 -6.70
CA ARG A 107 -12.42 -14.57 -6.78
C ARG A 107 -11.69 -15.92 -6.86
N PHE A 108 -12.02 -16.81 -5.93
CA PHE A 108 -11.46 -18.17 -5.77
C PHE A 108 -10.01 -18.27 -5.24
N GLU A 109 -9.34 -17.15 -4.98
CA GLU A 109 -7.96 -17.15 -4.47
C GLU A 109 -7.79 -16.11 -3.36
N ASP A 110 -7.33 -16.56 -2.20
CA ASP A 110 -6.94 -15.71 -1.09
C ASP A 110 -5.50 -16.03 -0.71
N PHE A 111 -4.61 -15.05 -0.88
CA PHE A 111 -3.19 -15.16 -0.60
C PHE A 111 -2.83 -14.12 0.45
N THR A 112 -3.36 -14.33 1.66
CA THR A 112 -3.22 -13.46 2.82
C THR A 112 -3.00 -14.30 4.08
N SER A 113 -2.54 -13.65 5.16
CA SER A 113 -2.36 -14.24 6.48
C SER A 113 -2.70 -13.23 7.56
N ASP A 114 -2.64 -13.65 8.83
CA ASP A 114 -2.84 -12.76 9.99
C ASP A 114 -1.78 -11.63 10.06
N GLU A 115 -0.65 -11.79 9.36
CA GLU A 115 0.40 -10.77 9.23
C GLU A 115 0.09 -9.72 8.15
N THR A 116 -0.90 -9.95 7.28
CA THR A 116 -1.20 -9.06 6.17
C THR A 116 -1.70 -7.71 6.66
N ARG A 117 -1.03 -6.64 6.22
CA ARG A 117 -1.40 -5.24 6.51
C ARG A 117 -1.67 -4.42 5.27
N ILE A 118 -1.26 -4.89 4.09
CA ILE A 118 -1.61 -4.29 2.80
C ILE A 118 -2.25 -5.39 1.95
N LYS A 119 -3.54 -5.26 1.64
CA LYS A 119 -4.31 -6.24 0.87
C LYS A 119 -4.79 -5.62 -0.44
N PHE A 120 -4.40 -6.22 -1.57
CA PHE A 120 -4.97 -5.88 -2.87
C PHE A 120 -6.13 -6.82 -3.17
N LEU A 121 -7.30 -6.29 -3.54
CA LEU A 121 -8.47 -7.13 -3.76
C LEU A 121 -9.31 -6.65 -4.93
N THR A 122 -10.14 -7.53 -5.49
CA THR A 122 -11.14 -7.07 -6.47
C THR A 122 -12.32 -6.42 -5.79
N ASP A 123 -12.98 -5.48 -6.49
CA ASP A 123 -14.16 -4.78 -5.96
C ASP A 123 -15.25 -5.76 -5.49
N GLY A 124 -15.44 -6.86 -6.23
CA GLY A 124 -16.38 -7.91 -5.85
C GLY A 124 -16.01 -8.69 -4.58
N MET A 125 -14.71 -8.87 -4.29
CA MET A 125 -14.29 -9.52 -3.03
C MET A 125 -14.51 -8.59 -1.84
N LEU A 126 -14.23 -7.30 -2.01
CA LEU A 126 -14.51 -6.30 -0.99
C LEU A 126 -16.01 -6.18 -0.71
N LEU A 127 -16.84 -6.14 -1.75
CA LEU A 127 -18.30 -6.11 -1.60
C LEU A 127 -18.79 -7.35 -0.86
N ARG A 128 -18.22 -8.52 -1.15
CA ARG A 128 -18.54 -9.77 -0.45
C ARG A 128 -18.16 -9.70 1.03
N GLU A 129 -16.97 -9.19 1.37
CA GLU A 129 -16.59 -8.94 2.76
C GLU A 129 -17.60 -7.99 3.45
N ALA A 130 -18.02 -6.93 2.76
CA ALA A 130 -18.95 -5.93 3.30
C ALA A 130 -20.38 -6.47 3.51
N ILE A 131 -20.82 -7.43 2.69
CA ILE A 131 -22.10 -8.11 2.89
C ILE A 131 -22.05 -9.02 4.12
N GLY A 132 -20.90 -9.68 4.36
CA GLY A 132 -20.70 -10.54 5.53
C GLY A 132 -20.56 -9.75 6.83
N ASP A 133 -19.91 -8.60 6.79
CA ASP A 133 -19.78 -7.67 7.91
C ASP A 133 -19.80 -6.22 7.40
N PRO A 134 -20.92 -5.49 7.54
CA PRO A 134 -21.06 -4.11 7.02
C PRO A 134 -20.11 -3.10 7.65
N LEU A 135 -19.55 -3.39 8.83
CA LEU A 135 -18.62 -2.50 9.51
C LEU A 135 -17.17 -2.72 9.07
N LEU A 136 -16.90 -3.83 8.36
CA LEU A 136 -15.59 -4.21 7.85
C LEU A 136 -14.45 -4.05 8.90
N PRO A 137 -14.59 -4.53 10.16
CA PRO A 137 -13.67 -4.18 11.25
C PRO A 137 -12.21 -4.58 11.00
N ASN A 138 -11.97 -5.58 10.14
CA ASN A 138 -10.62 -6.08 9.82
C ASN A 138 -10.01 -5.41 8.57
N CYS A 139 -10.83 -4.86 7.68
CA CYS A 139 -10.37 -4.02 6.60
C CYS A 139 -10.39 -2.58 7.09
N VAL A 140 -9.32 -1.81 6.89
CA VAL A 140 -9.39 -0.35 7.04
C VAL A 140 -10.18 0.19 5.86
N MET A 141 -11.49 0.02 5.98
CA MET A 141 -12.58 0.67 5.32
C MET A 141 -13.19 1.52 6.40
N LYS A 142 -12.65 2.72 6.57
CA LYS A 142 -12.83 3.43 7.83
C LYS A 142 -14.32 3.77 8.08
N THR A 143 -14.93 3.07 9.04
CA THR A 143 -16.12 3.47 9.78
C THR A 143 -15.74 3.65 11.25
N HIS A 144 -15.26 4.84 11.59
CA HIS A 144 -15.20 5.31 12.97
C HIS A 144 -15.50 6.80 13.00
N PRO A 145 -16.17 7.32 14.05
CA PRO A 145 -16.67 8.69 14.10
C PRO A 145 -15.58 9.79 14.10
N MET A 146 -14.29 9.42 14.17
CA MET A 146 -13.15 10.35 14.16
C MET A 146 -11.90 9.73 13.50
N GLY A 147 -11.58 10.09 12.25
CA GLY A 147 -10.21 10.00 11.69
C GLY A 147 -9.76 8.68 11.02
N GLY A 148 -9.44 8.72 9.71
CA GLY A 148 -9.00 7.57 8.92
C GLY A 148 -9.56 7.57 7.50
N VAL A 149 -8.83 6.94 6.57
CA VAL A 149 -8.71 7.41 5.18
C VAL A 149 -9.23 6.37 4.20
N LEU A 150 -10.27 6.72 3.45
CA LEU A 150 -10.61 6.06 2.18
C LEU A 150 -9.76 6.69 1.06
N VAL A 151 -8.85 5.91 0.47
CA VAL A 151 -8.18 6.29 -0.79
C VAL A 151 -8.82 5.48 -1.92
N MET A 152 -9.89 6.02 -2.50
CA MET A 152 -10.38 5.53 -3.79
C MET A 152 -9.41 5.96 -4.88
N PHE A 153 -8.79 4.98 -5.54
CA PHE A 153 -8.06 5.21 -6.77
C PHE A 153 -9.04 5.14 -7.93
N ASP A 154 -9.38 6.29 -8.51
CA ASP A 154 -10.03 6.33 -9.81
C ASP A 154 -9.05 5.79 -10.87
N PHE A 155 -9.40 4.64 -11.43
CA PHE A 155 -8.75 4.06 -12.60
C PHE A 155 -9.48 4.51 -13.86
N SER A 156 -9.50 5.81 -14.11
CA SER A 156 -9.82 6.37 -15.41
C SER A 156 -8.67 6.08 -16.38
N SER A 157 -8.57 4.81 -16.79
CA SER A 157 -8.10 4.31 -18.09
C SER A 157 -7.86 2.80 -18.02
N LEU A 158 -8.93 2.04 -18.22
CA LEU A 158 -8.86 0.78 -18.96
C LEU A 158 -8.09 1.08 -20.27
N ASN A 159 -6.80 0.68 -20.40
CA ASN A 159 -6.05 0.44 -21.66
C ASN A 159 -4.51 0.58 -21.54
N ALA A 160 -3.88 0.15 -20.45
CA ALA A 160 -2.42 0.14 -20.40
C ALA A 160 -1.84 -1.06 -19.64
N PHE A 161 -2.16 -2.26 -20.11
CA PHE A 161 -1.24 -3.40 -20.05
C PHE A 161 -1.43 -4.17 -21.38
N PRO A 162 -0.36 -4.47 -22.12
CA PRO A 162 -0.44 -5.26 -23.35
C PRO A 162 -0.95 -6.68 -23.08
#